data_AF-A0A6J7NT60-F1
#
_entry.id   AF-A0A6J7NT60-F1
#
_cell.length_a   1.000
_cell.length_b   1.000
_cell.length_c   1.000
_cell.angle_alpha   90.00
_cell.angle_beta   90.00
_cell.angle_gamma   90.00
#
_symmetry.space_group_name_H-M   'P 1'
#
loop_
_entity.id
_entity.type
_entity.pdbx_description
1 polymer ?
#
loop_
_entity_poly.entity_id
_entity_poly.type
_entity_poly.pdbx_seq_one_letter_code
_entity_poly.pdbx_strand_id
1 'polypeptide(L)'
;MTKATSKYKRAKIRSKARSPKRAKSSRTWNLSIVAILVVGALLIAFTVKDNKSASAVSPKVGEHWHAFLGVDICGTWLSDAPEFENQAGSDTLRAGIHSHGDGIMHTHPYASSEAGNNAVVGTFLDYGGWSASTDALSLWDTVKHTNGDKCSALGDKKAIMQWTTGYPNKKWSGKPLSGSPSDYKYHDGEIVAIYFLPKGADLPKPPNADSALANISDIGGAAPGAGASGSSGVSGSTGASGATGTTGTTGTTGTTGASGVSGVTTTP
;
A
#
# COMPACT_ATOMS: atom_id res chain seq x y z
N MET A 1 -105.63 -15.32 -6.30
CA MET A 1 -104.73 -15.30 -5.12
C MET A 1 -103.75 -16.45 -5.33
N THR A 2 -102.42 -16.28 -5.47
CA THR A 2 -101.48 -15.89 -4.41
C THR A 2 -100.16 -15.35 -4.99
N LYS A 3 -99.60 -14.37 -4.28
CA LYS A 3 -98.38 -13.57 -4.50
C LYS A 3 -97.14 -14.31 -5.02
N ALA A 4 -96.65 -13.89 -6.20
CA ALA A 4 -95.25 -14.05 -6.61
C ALA A 4 -94.37 -12.89 -6.07
N THR A 5 -94.26 -12.70 -4.75
CA THR A 5 -93.46 -11.59 -4.17
C THR A 5 -92.16 -12.02 -3.48
N SER A 6 -91.77 -13.29 -3.57
CA SER A 6 -90.67 -13.84 -2.76
C SER A 6 -89.28 -13.72 -3.42
N LYS A 7 -89.14 -14.02 -4.72
CA LYS A 7 -87.81 -14.09 -5.36
C LYS A 7 -87.17 -12.71 -5.57
N TYR A 8 -87.93 -11.73 -6.04
CA TYR A 8 -87.37 -10.39 -6.33
C TYR A 8 -86.98 -9.61 -5.07
N LYS A 9 -87.73 -9.77 -3.97
CA LYS A 9 -87.37 -9.18 -2.68
C LYS A 9 -86.11 -9.82 -2.08
N ARG A 10 -85.94 -11.15 -2.19
CA ARG A 10 -84.75 -11.86 -1.70
C ARG A 10 -83.47 -11.51 -2.48
N ALA A 11 -83.57 -11.29 -3.79
CA ALA A 11 -82.43 -10.87 -4.61
C ALA A 11 -81.95 -9.45 -4.25
N LYS A 12 -82.86 -8.51 -4.02
CA LYS A 12 -82.54 -7.12 -3.63
C LYS A 12 -81.95 -6.99 -2.22
N ILE A 13 -82.30 -7.90 -1.30
CA ILE A 13 -81.70 -7.98 0.04
C ILE A 13 -80.26 -8.53 -0.05
N ARG A 14 -80.00 -9.52 -0.93
CA ARG A 14 -78.66 -10.08 -1.13
C ARG A 14 -77.70 -9.14 -1.84
N SER A 15 -78.17 -8.25 -2.73
CA SER A 15 -77.30 -7.27 -3.40
C SER A 15 -76.86 -6.12 -2.48
N LYS A 16 -77.67 -5.73 -1.47
CA LYS A 16 -77.24 -4.79 -0.43
C LYS A 16 -76.26 -5.39 0.60
N ALA A 17 -76.28 -6.72 0.79
CA ALA A 17 -75.40 -7.40 1.74
C ALA A 17 -73.96 -7.64 1.20
N ARG A 18 -73.71 -7.36 -0.08
CA ARG A 18 -72.41 -7.52 -0.73
C ARG A 18 -71.93 -6.22 -1.36
N SER A 19 -71.85 -5.14 -0.59
CA SER A 19 -70.89 -4.10 -0.90
C SER A 19 -69.54 -4.54 -0.30
N PRO A 20 -68.56 -5.02 -1.09
CA PRO A 20 -67.23 -5.23 -0.56
C PRO A 20 -66.75 -3.87 -0.06
N LYS A 21 -66.55 -3.73 1.26
CA LYS A 21 -65.81 -2.58 1.79
C LYS A 21 -64.42 -2.69 1.15
N ARG A 22 -64.14 -1.91 0.11
CA ARG A 22 -62.75 -1.73 -0.35
C ARG A 22 -61.98 -1.33 0.90
N ALA A 23 -61.08 -2.20 1.37
CA ALA A 23 -60.22 -1.87 2.48
C ALA A 23 -59.49 -0.59 2.08
N LYS A 24 -59.89 0.53 2.68
CA LYS A 24 -59.20 1.80 2.51
C LYS A 24 -57.79 1.51 2.96
N SER A 25 -56.83 1.47 2.05
CA SER A 25 -55.41 1.30 2.39
C SER A 25 -55.13 2.25 3.53
N SER A 26 -54.86 1.70 4.72
CA SER A 26 -54.82 2.51 5.92
C SER A 26 -53.62 3.44 5.74
N ARG A 27 -53.82 4.74 5.96
CA ARG A 27 -52.70 5.70 5.92
C ARG A 27 -51.56 5.23 6.83
N THR A 28 -51.90 4.54 7.92
CA THR A 28 -50.95 3.88 8.81
C THR A 28 -50.11 2.78 8.14
N TRP A 29 -50.69 1.95 7.26
CA TRP A 29 -49.94 0.93 6.50
C TRP A 29 -48.96 1.56 5.50
N ASN A 30 -49.41 2.60 4.78
CA ASN A 30 -48.52 3.31 3.86
C ASN A 30 -47.41 4.06 4.60
N LEU A 31 -47.72 4.67 5.75
CA LEU A 31 -46.72 5.32 6.60
C LEU A 31 -45.71 4.31 7.17
N SER A 32 -46.15 3.10 7.54
CA SER A 32 -45.22 2.05 7.99
C SER A 32 -44.29 1.59 6.87
N ILE A 33 -44.77 1.48 5.63
CA ILE A 33 -43.91 1.16 4.48
C ILE A 33 -42.86 2.26 4.27
N VAL A 34 -43.26 3.53 4.30
CA VAL A 34 -42.33 4.66 4.14
C VAL A 34 -41.29 4.68 5.26
N ALA A 35 -41.68 4.43 6.50
CA ALA A 35 -40.74 4.36 7.62
C ALA A 35 -39.71 3.24 7.45
N ILE A 36 -40.13 2.05 7.00
CA ILE A 36 -39.23 0.93 6.72
C ILE A 36 -38.26 1.28 5.59
N LEU A 37 -38.72 1.94 4.52
CA LEU A 37 -37.86 2.37 3.42
C LEU A 37 -36.82 3.41 3.87
N VAL A 38 -37.20 4.35 4.74
CA VAL A 38 -36.26 5.36 5.29
C VAL A 38 -35.24 4.70 6.22
N VAL A 39 -35.66 3.81 7.12
CA VAL A 39 -34.73 3.06 7.97
C VAL A 39 -33.81 2.18 7.14
N GLY A 40 -34.32 1.49 6.12
CA GLY A 40 -33.52 0.70 5.18
C GLY A 40 -32.49 1.56 4.45
N ALA A 41 -32.87 2.73 3.95
CA ALA A 41 -31.95 3.67 3.31
C ALA A 41 -30.90 4.22 4.28
N LEU A 42 -31.26 4.51 5.52
CA LEU A 42 -30.34 4.94 6.57
C LEU A 42 -29.36 3.84 6.96
N LEU A 43 -29.83 2.59 7.09
CA LEU A 43 -28.97 1.44 7.34
C LEU A 43 -28.01 1.24 6.18
N ILE A 44 -28.49 1.23 4.93
CA ILE A 44 -27.61 1.15 3.75
C ILE A 44 -26.61 2.31 3.72
N ALA A 45 -27.03 3.54 4.01
CA ALA A 45 -26.12 4.68 4.07
C ALA A 45 -25.08 4.55 5.19
N PHE A 46 -25.46 3.99 6.35
CA PHE A 46 -24.56 3.69 7.46
C PHE A 46 -23.58 2.58 7.07
N THR A 47 -24.08 1.49 6.47
CA THR A 47 -23.24 0.38 5.98
C THR A 47 -22.34 0.83 4.84
N VAL A 48 -22.78 1.69 3.93
CA VAL A 48 -21.95 2.25 2.85
C VAL A 48 -20.92 3.24 3.40
N LYS A 49 -21.25 3.99 4.46
CA LYS A 49 -20.30 4.86 5.15
C LYS A 49 -19.21 4.06 5.87
N ASP A 50 -19.56 2.92 6.45
CA ASP A 50 -18.62 1.99 7.09
C ASP A 50 -17.86 1.12 6.06
N ASN A 51 -18.51 0.72 4.95
CA ASN A 51 -17.93 -0.08 3.86
C ASN A 51 -17.15 0.75 2.83
N LYS A 52 -17.00 2.07 3.04
CA LYS A 52 -16.04 2.88 2.26
C LYS A 52 -14.59 2.65 2.66
N SER A 53 -14.32 1.72 3.58
CA SER A 53 -13.10 0.93 3.52
C SER A 53 -13.16 0.10 2.24
N ALA A 54 -12.65 0.66 1.14
CA ALA A 54 -12.16 -0.15 0.03
C ALA A 54 -11.40 -1.31 0.68
N SER A 55 -11.75 -2.56 0.34
CA SER A 55 -10.99 -3.72 0.79
C SER A 55 -9.53 -3.35 0.64
N ALA A 56 -8.82 -3.18 1.76
CA ALA A 56 -7.41 -2.85 1.73
C ALA A 56 -6.79 -3.99 0.95
N VAL A 57 -6.46 -3.73 -0.32
CA VAL A 57 -5.72 -4.71 -1.09
C VAL A 57 -4.40 -4.78 -0.33
N SER A 58 -4.03 -5.96 0.10
CA SER A 58 -2.82 -6.19 0.87
C SER A 58 -2.14 -7.40 0.26
N PRO A 59 -0.80 -7.42 0.25
CA PRO A 59 -0.06 -8.48 -0.40
C PRO A 59 -0.41 -9.81 0.26
N LYS A 60 -0.75 -10.79 -0.58
CA LYS A 60 -0.96 -12.18 -0.16
C LYS A 60 0.32 -12.97 -0.30
N VAL A 61 0.39 -14.12 0.37
CA VAL A 61 1.43 -15.11 0.14
C VAL A 61 1.43 -15.48 -1.34
N GLY A 62 2.59 -15.34 -2.01
CA GLY A 62 2.77 -15.59 -3.44
C GLY A 62 2.44 -14.44 -4.39
N GLU A 63 2.10 -13.24 -3.89
CA GLU A 63 2.01 -12.01 -4.70
C GLU A 63 3.30 -11.19 -4.58
N HIS A 64 3.63 -10.43 -5.63
CA HIS A 64 4.78 -9.50 -5.65
C HIS A 64 4.27 -8.06 -5.64
N TRP A 65 4.70 -7.29 -4.65
CA TRP A 65 4.36 -5.88 -4.51
C TRP A 65 5.65 -5.07 -4.39
N HIS A 66 5.63 -3.87 -4.93
CA HIS A 66 6.79 -2.99 -4.99
C HIS A 66 6.42 -1.60 -4.51
N ALA A 67 7.13 -1.08 -3.52
CA ALA A 67 6.98 0.30 -3.09
C ALA A 67 8.36 0.95 -2.96
N PHE A 68 8.48 2.21 -3.34
CA PHE A 68 9.73 2.94 -3.19
C PHE A 68 9.89 3.47 -1.76
N LEU A 69 11.09 3.36 -1.18
CA LEU A 69 11.43 3.99 0.10
C LEU A 69 12.58 4.99 -0.08
N GLY A 70 12.28 6.27 0.14
CA GLY A 70 13.29 7.32 0.23
C GLY A 70 13.43 7.85 1.66
N VAL A 71 14.66 8.14 2.07
CA VAL A 71 14.94 8.76 3.37
C VAL A 71 15.80 10.01 3.18
N ASP A 72 15.31 11.16 3.63
CA ASP A 72 16.06 12.42 3.67
C ASP A 72 16.47 12.72 5.12
N ILE A 73 17.77 12.76 5.37
CA ILE A 73 18.34 13.18 6.65
C ILE A 73 18.98 14.56 6.46
N CYS A 74 18.45 15.57 7.14
CA CYS A 74 19.02 16.91 7.17
C CYS A 74 19.23 17.56 5.78
N GLY A 75 18.35 17.28 4.82
CA GLY A 75 18.36 17.82 3.46
C GLY A 75 19.19 16.99 2.49
N THR A 76 19.62 15.80 2.92
CA THR A 76 20.40 14.86 2.11
C THR A 76 19.67 13.54 2.04
N TRP A 77 19.36 13.09 0.82
CA TRP A 77 18.85 11.75 0.60
C TRP A 77 19.94 10.72 0.95
N LEU A 78 19.59 9.76 1.81
CA LEU A 78 20.42 8.59 2.03
C LEU A 78 20.52 7.79 0.73
N SER A 79 21.57 6.96 0.62
CA SER A 79 21.57 5.90 -0.37
C SER A 79 20.37 4.98 -0.16
N ASP A 80 19.98 4.27 -1.22
CA ASP A 80 18.97 3.23 -1.12
C ASP A 80 19.33 2.23 -0.01
N ALA A 81 18.30 1.63 0.60
CA ALA A 81 18.48 0.61 1.62
C ALA A 81 19.39 -0.50 1.07
N PRO A 82 20.44 -0.94 1.80
CA PRO A 82 21.31 -2.01 1.35
C PRO A 82 20.55 -3.30 1.02
N GLU A 83 21.10 -4.12 0.14
CA GLU A 83 20.54 -5.43 -0.18
C GLU A 83 20.48 -6.34 1.06
N PHE A 84 19.34 -7.00 1.27
CA PHE A 84 19.17 -8.05 2.27
C PHE A 84 18.08 -9.02 1.84
N GLU A 85 18.34 -10.32 1.86
CA GLU A 85 17.35 -11.37 1.53
C GLU A 85 16.88 -12.15 2.77
N ASN A 86 17.59 -11.97 3.88
CA ASN A 86 17.34 -12.61 5.16
C ASN A 86 17.04 -11.56 6.22
N GLN A 87 16.29 -11.95 7.23
CA GLN A 87 15.99 -11.10 8.37
C GLN A 87 17.26 -10.83 9.18
N ALA A 88 17.42 -9.60 9.63
CA ALA A 88 18.57 -9.17 10.42
C ALA A 88 18.78 -10.08 11.64
N GLY A 89 20.04 -10.48 11.84
CA GLY A 89 20.41 -11.42 12.90
C GLY A 89 20.13 -12.90 12.58
N SER A 90 19.75 -13.24 11.34
CA SER A 90 19.57 -14.63 10.90
C SER A 90 20.10 -14.87 9.49
N ASP A 91 20.87 -15.94 9.30
CA ASP A 91 21.34 -16.38 7.98
C ASP A 91 20.37 -17.35 7.28
N THR A 92 19.29 -17.75 7.97
CA THR A 92 18.39 -18.83 7.54
C THR A 92 16.94 -18.41 7.40
N LEU A 93 16.53 -17.34 8.09
CA LEU A 93 15.17 -16.82 8.01
C LEU A 93 15.11 -15.82 6.86
N ARG A 94 14.43 -16.21 5.78
CA ARG A 94 14.21 -15.33 4.63
C ARG A 94 13.29 -14.18 5.00
N ALA A 95 13.56 -13.02 4.43
CA ALA A 95 12.73 -11.83 4.57
C ALA A 95 11.72 -11.78 3.41
N GLY A 96 10.44 -12.03 3.69
CA GLY A 96 9.38 -11.86 2.69
C GLY A 96 9.19 -10.39 2.26
N ILE A 97 9.77 -9.45 3.00
CA ILE A 97 9.84 -8.03 2.64
C ILE A 97 11.31 -7.62 2.68
N HIS A 98 11.90 -7.34 1.52
CA HIS A 98 13.36 -7.22 1.35
C HIS A 98 13.77 -6.09 0.41
N SER A 99 15.08 -5.83 0.30
CA SER A 99 15.64 -4.87 -0.65
C SER A 99 16.73 -5.52 -1.51
N HIS A 100 16.83 -5.05 -2.75
CA HIS A 100 17.93 -5.35 -3.68
C HIS A 100 18.91 -4.18 -3.85
N GLY A 101 18.85 -3.15 -2.99
CA GLY A 101 19.71 -1.97 -3.14
C GLY A 101 19.27 -1.01 -4.26
N ASP A 102 18.02 -1.10 -4.69
CA ASP A 102 17.43 -0.38 -5.83
C ASP A 102 16.40 0.70 -5.42
N GLY A 103 16.28 0.94 -4.12
CA GLY A 103 15.33 1.89 -3.53
C GLY A 103 13.92 1.32 -3.38
N ILE A 104 13.73 0.04 -3.72
CA ILE A 104 12.43 -0.64 -3.65
C ILE A 104 12.38 -1.55 -2.43
N MET A 105 11.23 -1.48 -1.75
CA MET A 105 10.75 -2.48 -0.80
C MET A 105 10.02 -3.56 -1.61
N HIS A 106 10.73 -4.66 -1.86
CA HIS A 106 10.20 -5.84 -2.54
C HIS A 106 9.40 -6.66 -1.54
N THR A 107 8.15 -6.95 -1.86
CA THR A 107 7.23 -7.63 -0.95
C THR A 107 6.71 -8.89 -1.62
N HIS A 108 7.21 -10.02 -1.17
CA HIS A 108 6.77 -11.35 -1.56
C HIS A 108 6.67 -12.24 -0.31
N PRO A 109 5.55 -12.13 0.45
CA PRO A 109 5.38 -12.81 1.72
C PRO A 109 5.53 -14.34 1.59
N TYR A 110 6.37 -14.96 2.43
CA TYR A 110 6.49 -16.41 2.53
C TYR A 110 5.52 -16.99 3.56
N ALA A 111 5.11 -16.17 4.52
CA ALA A 111 4.18 -16.53 5.58
C ALA A 111 3.12 -15.45 5.82
N SER A 112 2.04 -15.82 6.51
CA SER A 112 0.99 -14.88 6.90
C SER A 112 1.46 -13.77 7.84
N SER A 113 2.57 -14.00 8.56
CA SER A 113 3.24 -12.99 9.38
C SER A 113 3.84 -11.84 8.58
N GLU A 114 3.97 -11.97 7.26
CA GLU A 114 4.54 -10.97 6.35
C GLU A 114 3.49 -10.43 5.36
N ALA A 115 2.29 -11.01 5.37
CA ALA A 115 1.20 -10.69 4.45
C ALA A 115 0.15 -9.79 5.10
N GLY A 116 -0.75 -9.23 4.28
CA GLY A 116 -1.94 -8.58 4.79
C GLY A 116 -1.62 -7.35 5.66
N ASN A 117 -2.12 -7.37 6.89
CA ASN A 117 -1.90 -6.29 7.86
C ASN A 117 -0.46 -6.16 8.36
N ASN A 118 0.38 -7.17 8.12
CA ASN A 118 1.78 -7.19 8.57
C ASN A 118 2.75 -6.70 7.49
N ALA A 119 2.27 -6.47 6.26
CA ALA A 119 3.05 -5.85 5.21
C ALA A 119 3.07 -4.33 5.40
N VAL A 120 3.89 -3.91 6.35
CA VAL A 120 4.08 -2.50 6.73
C VAL A 120 5.55 -2.10 6.59
N VAL A 121 5.80 -0.81 6.49
CA VAL A 121 7.18 -0.26 6.43
C VAL A 121 8.01 -0.74 7.62
N GLY A 122 7.39 -0.88 8.80
CA GLY A 122 8.08 -1.37 10.00
C GLY A 122 8.64 -2.78 9.86
N THR A 123 7.95 -3.67 9.15
CA THR A 123 8.42 -5.05 8.90
C THR A 123 9.64 -5.05 7.99
N PHE A 124 9.63 -4.23 6.93
CA PHE A 124 10.82 -4.02 6.08
C PHE A 124 12.01 -3.51 6.89
N LEU A 125 11.78 -2.49 7.73
CA LEU A 125 12.84 -1.92 8.57
C LEU A 125 13.38 -2.94 9.56
N ASP A 126 12.52 -3.68 10.27
CA ASP A 126 12.90 -4.72 11.23
C ASP A 126 13.75 -5.82 10.56
N TYR A 127 13.34 -6.28 9.38
CA TYR A 127 14.09 -7.28 8.62
C TYR A 127 15.45 -6.77 8.13
N GLY A 128 15.59 -5.47 7.85
CA GLY A 128 16.88 -4.84 7.59
C GLY A 128 17.72 -4.52 8.83
N GLY A 129 17.17 -4.71 10.05
CA GLY A 129 17.85 -4.39 11.31
C GLY A 129 17.76 -2.91 11.69
N TRP A 130 16.74 -2.23 11.19
CA TRP A 130 16.51 -0.80 11.34
C TRP A 130 15.19 -0.53 12.06
N SER A 131 14.97 0.73 12.42
CA SER A 131 13.73 1.13 13.07
C SER A 131 13.36 2.58 12.76
N ALA A 132 12.05 2.83 12.75
CA ALA A 132 11.46 4.16 12.73
C ALA A 132 10.32 4.24 13.74
N SER A 133 10.17 5.40 14.38
CA SER A 133 9.03 5.72 15.25
C SER A 133 8.46 7.08 14.86
N THR A 134 7.56 7.61 15.70
CA THR A 134 7.07 8.98 15.60
C THR A 134 8.14 10.03 15.87
N ASP A 135 9.27 9.65 16.46
CA ASP A 135 10.27 10.58 16.99
C ASP A 135 11.73 10.14 16.87
N ALA A 136 12.01 8.95 16.33
CA ALA A 136 13.36 8.47 16.15
C ALA A 136 13.52 7.63 14.88
N LEU A 137 14.74 7.62 14.36
CA LEU A 137 15.23 6.74 13.29
C LEU A 137 16.53 6.10 13.72
N SER A 138 16.69 4.83 13.37
CA SER A 138 17.96 4.13 13.37
C SER A 138 17.99 3.31 12.09
N LEU A 139 18.70 3.81 11.07
CA LEU A 139 18.72 3.25 9.73
C LEU A 139 20.12 2.77 9.35
N TRP A 140 20.32 2.48 8.06
CA TRP A 140 21.59 2.03 7.49
C TRP A 140 22.69 3.10 7.42
N ASP A 141 22.39 4.34 7.79
CA ASP A 141 23.42 5.37 8.00
C ASP A 141 24.14 5.24 9.34
N THR A 142 23.77 4.25 10.17
CA THR A 142 24.36 3.90 11.47
C THR A 142 24.23 4.98 12.55
N VAL A 143 23.50 6.06 12.25
CA VAL A 143 23.25 7.16 13.19
C VAL A 143 21.83 7.05 13.71
N LYS A 144 21.69 7.10 15.03
CA LYS A 144 20.38 7.26 15.65
C LYS A 144 20.01 8.74 15.63
N HIS A 145 18.95 9.08 14.90
CA HIS A 145 18.37 10.41 14.87
C HIS A 145 17.14 10.45 15.78
N THR A 146 17.03 11.47 16.63
CA THR A 146 15.89 11.67 17.54
C THR A 146 15.39 13.10 17.43
N ASN A 147 14.07 13.29 17.48
CA ASN A 147 13.45 14.61 17.42
C ASN A 147 14.14 15.62 18.34
N GLY A 148 14.55 16.74 17.77
CA GLY A 148 15.30 17.78 18.48
C GLY A 148 16.80 17.78 18.17
N ASP A 149 17.34 16.73 17.55
CA ASP A 149 18.70 16.72 17.02
C ASP A 149 18.86 17.80 15.96
N LYS A 150 20.07 18.33 15.86
CA LYS A 150 20.38 19.47 15.01
C LYS A 150 20.92 19.01 13.66
N CYS A 151 20.43 19.63 12.61
CA CYS A 151 20.98 19.50 11.28
C CYS A 151 21.99 20.61 11.00
N SER A 152 23.29 20.33 11.12
CA SER A 152 24.32 21.34 10.89
C SER A 152 24.34 21.88 9.45
N ALA A 153 24.03 21.02 8.46
CA ALA A 153 23.85 21.44 7.06
C ALA A 153 22.71 22.45 6.87
N LEU A 154 21.78 22.52 7.82
CA LEU A 154 20.61 23.41 7.80
C LEU A 154 20.72 24.53 8.85
N GLY A 155 21.94 24.89 9.25
CA GLY A 155 22.21 25.97 10.21
C GLY A 155 21.81 25.61 11.64
N ASP A 156 22.10 24.37 12.06
CA ASP A 156 21.86 23.85 13.41
C ASP A 156 20.39 23.92 13.88
N LYS A 157 19.46 23.98 12.92
CA LYS A 157 18.03 23.87 13.19
C LYS A 157 17.70 22.47 13.71
N LYS A 158 16.81 22.42 14.70
CA LYS A 158 16.27 21.15 15.23
C LYS A 158 15.39 20.48 14.19
N ALA A 159 15.68 19.23 13.88
CA ALA A 159 14.89 18.39 13.00
C ALA A 159 13.88 17.55 13.77
N ILE A 160 12.85 17.14 13.06
CA ILE A 160 11.81 16.24 13.52
C ILE A 160 11.53 15.18 12.45
N MET A 161 11.05 14.04 12.93
CA MET A 161 10.50 12.96 12.14
C MET A 161 9.21 13.39 11.46
N GLN A 162 9.22 13.25 10.14
CA GLN A 162 8.09 13.51 9.26
C GLN A 162 8.10 12.45 8.16
N TRP A 163 6.95 12.11 7.64
CA TRP A 163 6.86 11.18 6.53
C TRP A 163 5.60 11.46 5.72
N THR A 164 5.60 11.09 4.45
CA THR A 164 4.44 11.21 3.58
C THR A 164 4.51 10.13 2.51
N THR A 165 3.42 9.94 1.80
CA THR A 165 3.38 9.07 0.62
C THR A 165 2.88 9.78 -0.63
N GLY A 166 3.03 9.11 -1.76
CA GLY A 166 2.53 9.52 -3.05
C GLY A 166 2.70 8.43 -4.09
N TYR A 167 2.44 8.76 -5.34
CA TYR A 167 2.56 7.83 -6.46
C TYR A 167 3.35 8.45 -7.62
N PRO A 168 3.97 7.62 -8.48
CA PRO A 168 4.61 8.10 -9.69
C PRO A 168 3.64 8.88 -10.58
N ASN A 169 4.16 9.92 -11.24
CA ASN A 169 3.38 10.76 -12.15
C ASN A 169 2.13 11.43 -11.54
N LYS A 170 2.00 11.44 -10.20
CA LYS A 170 0.98 12.19 -9.46
C LYS A 170 1.60 13.40 -8.80
N LYS A 171 0.77 14.42 -8.54
CA LYS A 171 1.19 15.59 -7.77
C LYS A 171 1.64 15.17 -6.38
N TRP A 172 2.87 15.49 -6.03
CA TRP A 172 3.41 15.25 -4.69
C TRP A 172 2.71 16.13 -3.66
N SER A 173 2.25 15.54 -2.56
CA SER A 173 1.54 16.28 -1.52
C SER A 173 2.49 17.15 -0.70
N GLY A 174 3.67 16.62 -0.37
CA GLY A 174 4.63 17.22 0.57
C GLY A 174 4.05 17.45 1.97
N LYS A 175 2.91 16.84 2.30
CA LYS A 175 2.20 17.05 3.57
C LYS A 175 2.48 15.88 4.51
N PRO A 176 3.02 16.13 5.72
CA PRO A 176 3.33 15.05 6.62
C PRO A 176 2.05 14.31 7.05
N LEU A 177 2.12 12.99 7.07
CA LEU A 177 1.11 12.10 7.63
C LEU A 177 1.30 11.98 9.15
N SER A 178 0.23 11.62 9.85
CA SER A 178 0.23 11.40 11.29
C SER A 178 0.58 9.96 11.64
N GLY A 179 1.15 9.73 12.82
CA GLY A 179 1.50 8.39 13.30
C GLY A 179 2.91 7.99 12.89
N SER A 180 3.29 6.75 13.23
CA SER A 180 4.60 6.20 12.87
C SER A 180 4.60 5.74 11.42
N PRO A 181 5.67 6.01 10.64
CA PRO A 181 5.82 5.38 9.33
C PRO A 181 5.88 3.85 9.45
N SER A 182 6.39 3.31 10.55
CA SER A 182 6.50 1.85 10.75
C SER A 182 5.15 1.13 10.77
N ASP A 183 4.07 1.82 11.13
CA ASP A 183 2.72 1.25 11.14
C ASP A 183 2.03 1.33 9.76
N TYR A 184 2.69 1.95 8.78
CA TYR A 184 2.09 2.26 7.50
C TYR A 184 2.05 1.04 6.57
N LYS A 185 0.83 0.72 6.11
CA LYS A 185 0.56 -0.28 5.07
C LYS A 185 0.65 0.40 3.72
N TYR A 186 1.76 0.20 3.03
CA TYR A 186 1.96 0.73 1.69
C TYR A 186 1.20 -0.09 0.65
N HIS A 187 0.94 0.56 -0.49
CA HIS A 187 0.34 -0.08 -1.64
C HIS A 187 1.38 -0.38 -2.71
N ASP A 188 1.05 -1.32 -3.60
CA ASP A 188 1.85 -1.59 -4.78
C ASP A 188 1.97 -0.34 -5.68
N GLY A 189 3.18 -0.04 -6.13
CA GLY A 189 3.54 1.17 -6.86
C GLY A 189 3.58 2.46 -6.03
N GLU A 190 3.47 2.38 -4.70
CA GLU A 190 3.49 3.56 -3.83
C GLU A 190 4.91 4.06 -3.55
N ILE A 191 5.04 5.37 -3.31
CA ILE A 191 6.27 6.02 -2.85
C ILE A 191 6.08 6.37 -1.37
N VAL A 192 6.93 5.82 -0.51
CA VAL A 192 7.06 6.20 0.89
C VAL A 192 8.31 7.06 1.06
N ALA A 193 8.15 8.23 1.66
CA ALA A 193 9.27 9.12 1.94
C ALA A 193 9.30 9.50 3.42
N ILE A 194 10.45 9.26 4.06
CA ILE A 194 10.74 9.58 5.45
C ILE A 194 11.73 10.75 5.48
N TYR A 195 11.52 11.69 6.38
CA TYR A 195 12.29 12.90 6.51
C TYR A 195 12.69 13.14 7.95
N PHE A 196 13.95 13.46 8.17
CA PHE A 196 14.47 14.05 9.39
C PHE A 196 14.90 15.49 9.09
N LEU A 197 13.90 16.38 9.12
CA LEU A 197 14.04 17.77 8.67
C LEU A 197 13.46 18.75 9.70
N PRO A 198 13.90 20.02 9.72
CA PRO A 198 13.28 21.06 10.53
C PRO A 198 11.77 21.14 10.28
N LYS A 199 11.01 21.41 11.35
CA LYS A 199 9.56 21.59 11.24
C LYS A 199 9.23 22.71 10.25
N GLY A 200 8.37 22.42 9.28
CA GLY A 200 7.96 23.38 8.25
C GLY A 200 8.95 23.52 7.09
N ALA A 201 10.00 22.71 7.03
CA ALA A 201 10.78 22.54 5.80
C ALA A 201 9.93 21.90 4.71
N ASP A 202 10.30 22.13 3.45
CA ASP A 202 9.72 21.43 2.32
C ASP A 202 10.04 19.94 2.43
N LEU A 203 9.05 19.09 2.11
CA LEU A 203 9.20 17.64 2.03
C LEU A 203 9.20 17.23 0.55
N PRO A 204 10.35 17.32 -0.16
CA PRO A 204 10.41 17.07 -1.59
C PRO A 204 10.22 15.59 -1.91
N LYS A 205 9.67 15.28 -3.08
CA LYS A 205 9.58 13.90 -3.58
C LYS A 205 11.00 13.29 -3.72
N PRO A 206 11.22 12.00 -3.38
CA PRO A 206 12.50 11.37 -3.62
C PRO A 206 12.88 11.39 -5.12
N PRO A 207 14.13 11.75 -5.47
CA PRO A 207 14.51 12.09 -6.85
C PRO A 207 14.49 10.92 -7.84
N ASN A 208 14.70 9.69 -7.38
CA ASN A 208 14.76 8.45 -8.18
C ASN A 208 13.47 7.60 -8.11
N ALA A 209 12.48 8.01 -7.31
CA ALA A 209 11.30 7.18 -7.06
C ALA A 209 10.50 6.82 -8.32
N ASP A 210 10.34 7.78 -9.24
CA ASP A 210 9.57 7.55 -10.47
C ASP A 210 10.28 6.61 -11.43
N SER A 211 11.60 6.77 -11.59
CA SER A 211 12.41 5.89 -12.43
C SER A 211 12.52 4.49 -11.85
N ALA A 212 12.67 4.35 -10.52
CA ALA A 212 12.78 3.05 -9.87
C ALA A 212 11.51 2.23 -10.09
N LEU A 213 10.34 2.85 -9.87
CA LEU A 213 9.05 2.17 -10.07
C LEU A 213 8.69 1.97 -11.55
N ALA A 214 9.12 2.85 -12.46
CA ALA A 214 8.83 2.68 -13.89
C ALA A 214 9.46 1.43 -14.53
N ASN A 215 10.53 0.89 -13.92
CA ASN A 215 11.29 -0.24 -14.47
C ASN A 215 10.79 -1.61 -13.98
N ILE A 216 9.73 -1.66 -13.18
CA ILE A 216 9.20 -2.89 -12.59
C ILE A 216 8.00 -3.37 -13.41
N SER A 217 8.10 -4.59 -13.94
CA SER A 217 7.16 -5.13 -14.94
C SER A 217 5.83 -5.64 -14.37
N ASP A 218 5.75 -5.87 -13.07
CA ASP A 218 4.61 -6.49 -12.38
C ASP A 218 3.95 -5.57 -11.33
N ILE A 219 4.23 -4.26 -11.38
CA ILE A 219 3.44 -3.27 -10.64
C ILE A 219 1.99 -3.28 -11.14
N GLY A 220 1.07 -3.41 -10.21
CA GLY A 220 -0.36 -3.52 -10.47
C GLY A 220 -0.80 -4.97 -10.53
N GLY A 221 -0.65 -5.70 -9.41
CA GLY A 221 -1.41 -6.92 -9.09
C GLY A 221 -1.66 -7.85 -10.28
N ALA A 222 -0.60 -8.36 -10.90
CA ALA A 222 -0.73 -9.46 -11.84
C ALA A 222 -1.18 -10.74 -11.09
N ALA A 223 -2.18 -11.43 -11.65
CA ALA A 223 -2.76 -12.65 -11.10
C ALA A 223 -1.70 -13.77 -10.94
N PRO A 224 -1.88 -14.71 -9.99
CA PRO A 224 -0.93 -15.79 -9.74
C PRO A 224 -0.94 -16.75 -10.92
N GLY A 225 0.12 -16.73 -11.73
CA GLY A 225 0.16 -17.54 -12.93
C GLY A 225 1.34 -17.31 -13.87
N ALA A 226 2.47 -16.80 -13.37
CA ALA A 226 3.76 -16.92 -14.03
C ALA A 226 4.82 -16.66 -12.96
N GLY A 227 5.75 -17.61 -12.76
CA GLY A 227 6.97 -17.28 -12.03
C GLY A 227 7.64 -16.13 -12.77
N ALA A 228 7.82 -15.00 -12.09
CA ALA A 228 8.54 -13.88 -12.67
C ALA A 228 9.97 -14.36 -13.00
N SER A 229 10.37 -14.22 -14.26
CA SER A 229 11.78 -14.34 -14.63
C SER A 229 12.53 -13.25 -13.87
N GLY A 230 13.54 -13.63 -13.08
CA GLY A 230 14.36 -12.68 -12.33
C GLY A 230 14.88 -11.56 -13.23
N SER A 231 14.87 -10.32 -12.73
CA SER A 231 15.43 -9.18 -13.44
C SER A 231 16.87 -9.49 -13.86
N SER A 232 17.19 -9.33 -15.14
CA SER A 232 18.58 -9.39 -15.60
C SER A 232 19.40 -8.35 -14.84
N GLY A 233 20.47 -8.79 -14.16
CA GLY A 233 21.38 -7.89 -13.46
C GLY A 233 21.92 -6.79 -14.39
N VAL A 234 22.06 -5.58 -13.86
CA VAL A 234 22.68 -4.45 -14.58
C VAL A 234 24.10 -4.84 -15.01
N SER A 235 24.45 -4.58 -16.28
CA SER A 235 25.83 -4.76 -16.75
C SER A 235 26.76 -3.78 -16.02
N GLY A 236 27.82 -4.31 -15.40
CA GLY A 236 28.81 -3.50 -14.69
C GLY A 236 29.45 -2.44 -15.60
N SER A 237 29.84 -1.31 -15.01
CA SER A 237 30.49 -0.22 -15.74
C SER A 237 31.81 -0.67 -16.39
N THR A 238 31.96 -0.43 -17.70
CA THR A 238 33.23 -0.61 -18.41
C THR A 238 34.33 0.25 -17.77
N GLY A 239 35.43 -0.37 -17.32
CA GLY A 239 36.56 0.35 -16.73
C GLY A 239 37.22 1.32 -17.72
N ALA A 240 37.80 2.41 -17.20
CA ALA A 240 38.49 3.41 -18.01
C ALA A 240 39.68 2.79 -18.77
N SER A 241 39.78 3.05 -20.09
CA SER A 241 40.93 2.66 -20.90
C SER A 241 42.19 3.40 -20.39
N GLY A 242 43.23 2.64 -20.04
CA GLY A 242 44.51 3.21 -19.61
C GLY A 242 45.22 3.96 -20.74
N ALA A 243 45.98 5.01 -20.38
CA ALA A 243 46.78 5.78 -21.33
C ALA A 243 47.92 4.92 -21.94
N THR A 244 48.07 4.94 -23.27
CA THR A 244 49.16 4.25 -23.96
C THR A 244 50.48 5.00 -23.76
N GLY A 245 51.37 4.43 -22.93
CA GLY A 245 52.74 4.88 -22.75
C GLY A 245 53.74 3.71 -22.86
N THR A 246 54.96 4.00 -23.28
CA THR A 246 56.03 3.02 -23.49
C THR A 246 56.37 2.31 -22.18
N THR A 247 55.98 1.03 -22.09
CA THR A 247 56.26 0.10 -20.98
C THR A 247 55.69 0.52 -19.62
N GLY A 248 54.40 0.24 -19.41
CA GLY A 248 53.72 0.35 -18.10
C GLY A 248 52.82 -0.87 -17.85
N THR A 249 52.70 -1.28 -16.58
CA THR A 249 51.99 -2.47 -16.10
C THR A 249 50.54 -2.56 -16.61
N THR A 250 50.13 -3.75 -17.07
CA THR A 250 48.74 -4.09 -17.43
C THR A 250 47.76 -3.70 -16.32
N GLY A 251 46.75 -2.88 -16.63
CA GLY A 251 45.70 -2.51 -15.68
C GLY A 251 44.86 -3.71 -15.24
N THR A 252 44.31 -3.65 -14.03
CA THR A 252 43.49 -4.72 -13.44
C THR A 252 42.20 -4.95 -14.23
N THR A 253 41.90 -6.20 -14.60
CA THR A 253 40.61 -6.60 -15.17
C THR A 253 39.48 -6.33 -14.17
N GLY A 254 38.41 -5.65 -14.61
CA GLY A 254 37.24 -5.39 -13.77
C GLY A 254 36.52 -6.67 -13.35
N THR A 255 35.85 -6.63 -12.19
CA THR A 255 35.06 -7.76 -11.68
C THR A 255 33.87 -8.06 -12.59
N THR A 256 33.71 -9.32 -12.99
CA THR A 256 32.50 -9.79 -13.68
C THR A 256 31.33 -9.77 -12.70
N GLY A 257 30.20 -9.18 -13.09
CA GLY A 257 28.98 -9.14 -12.25
C GLY A 257 28.42 -10.54 -12.00
N ALA A 258 27.71 -10.72 -10.89
CA ALA A 258 27.11 -12.00 -10.53
C ALA A 258 26.04 -12.43 -11.56
N SER A 259 26.08 -13.69 -11.99
CA SER A 259 25.03 -14.28 -12.82
C SER A 259 23.75 -14.43 -12.00
N GLY A 260 22.62 -13.99 -12.55
CA GLY A 260 21.31 -14.13 -11.90
C GLY A 260 20.90 -15.60 -11.69
N VAL A 261 20.19 -15.86 -10.59
CA VAL A 261 19.64 -17.19 -10.28
C VAL A 261 18.44 -17.51 -11.17
N SER A 262 18.42 -18.68 -11.79
CA SER A 262 17.27 -19.17 -12.56
C SER A 262 16.15 -19.60 -11.60
N GLY A 263 14.92 -19.11 -11.83
CA GLY A 263 13.75 -19.42 -11.02
C GLY A 263 13.37 -20.90 -11.04
N VAL A 264 12.88 -21.40 -9.90
CA VAL A 264 12.37 -22.77 -9.74
C VAL A 264 10.91 -22.83 -10.23
N THR A 265 10.66 -23.65 -11.25
CA THR A 265 9.31 -23.96 -11.73
C THR A 265 8.64 -24.95 -10.77
N THR A 266 7.59 -24.53 -10.06
CA THR A 266 6.67 -25.46 -9.38
C THR A 266 5.39 -25.60 -10.21
N THR A 267 5.23 -26.75 -10.86
CA THR A 267 4.00 -27.19 -11.56
C THR A 267 2.93 -27.60 -10.53
N PRO A 268 1.61 -27.48 -10.82
CA PRO A 268 0.54 -27.56 -9.83
C PRO A 268 0.34 -28.94 -9.20
#